data_AF-A0A3A9UJM0-F1
#
_entry.id   AF-A0A3A9UJM0-F1
#
_cell.length_a   1.000
_cell.length_b   1.000
_cell.length_c   1.000
_cell.angle_alpha   90.00
_cell.angle_beta   90.00
_cell.angle_gamma   90.00
#
_symmetry.space_group_name_H-M   'P 1'
#
loop_
_entity.id
_entity.type
_entity.pdbx_description
1 polymer ?
#
loop_
_entity_poly.entity_id
_entity_poly.type
_entity_poly.pdbx_seq_one_letter_code
_entity_poly.pdbx_strand_id
1 'polypeptide(L)'
;MSWVLFTLGAVIMQTVRNALQSKLSSSVNTSGVTLSRFILAPPIALVYLLILYSSSTSKLPQFTGSFIAVILCASLLQIAATSLMVILFKQKNFAIGAGLAKSEALVAGVVGMLFFGSYLTPLGWAGIVIGGVAVFVLSSGNRLQGISLKTMLLGLACGTCFALTSLLVREASHILNIQHTLAAAWVLLWVLCVQAAALSGYITLTKPFVFKQLISARKQVLAISTVSCLGSICWFTAMALQHVALVKTLGQLEVLLTLVLSHYWLKNAVTKREIIGLLLIGVAAIMVMWA
;
A
#
# COMPACT_ATOMS: atom_id res chain seq x y z
N MET A 1 5.67 -16.67 -10.94
CA MET A 1 6.90 -15.88 -10.74
C MET A 1 6.75 -14.40 -11.07
N SER A 2 5.94 -14.00 -12.06
CA SER A 2 5.69 -12.58 -12.38
C SER A 2 5.20 -11.75 -11.18
N TRP A 3 4.35 -12.31 -10.31
CA TRP A 3 3.84 -11.61 -9.11
C TRP A 3 4.94 -11.18 -8.13
N VAL A 4 6.06 -11.93 -8.04
CA VAL A 4 7.21 -11.60 -7.19
C VAL A 4 7.89 -10.33 -7.70
N LEU A 5 8.17 -10.27 -9.02
CA LEU A 5 8.78 -9.09 -9.65
C LEU A 5 7.91 -7.84 -9.49
N PHE A 6 6.60 -7.97 -9.71
CA PHE A 6 5.67 -6.88 -9.45
C PHE A 6 5.68 -6.48 -7.98
N THR A 7 5.68 -7.42 -7.04
CA THR A 7 5.73 -7.09 -5.60
C THR A 7 7.01 -6.35 -5.24
N LEU A 8 8.17 -6.78 -5.73
CA LEU A 8 9.45 -6.09 -5.50
C LEU A 8 9.46 -4.68 -6.10
N GLY A 9 8.99 -4.51 -7.33
CA GLY A 9 8.83 -3.19 -7.96
C GLY A 9 7.89 -2.29 -7.16
N ALA A 10 6.78 -2.85 -6.66
CA ALA A 10 5.81 -2.15 -5.83
C ALA A 10 6.43 -1.67 -4.51
N VAL A 11 7.24 -2.52 -3.87
CA VAL A 11 7.96 -2.24 -2.63
C VAL A 11 8.95 -1.08 -2.81
N ILE A 12 9.74 -1.07 -3.89
CA ILE A 12 10.69 0.02 -4.18
C ILE A 12 9.94 1.34 -4.36
N MET A 13 8.94 1.36 -5.25
CA MET A 13 8.14 2.56 -5.53
C MET A 13 7.41 3.05 -4.27
N GLN A 14 6.89 2.13 -3.46
CA GLN A 14 6.24 2.45 -2.21
C GLN A 14 7.20 3.07 -1.19
N THR A 15 8.42 2.55 -1.06
CA THR A 15 9.45 3.11 -0.16
C THR A 15 9.76 4.55 -0.56
N VAL A 16 10.02 4.79 -1.86
CA VAL A 16 10.30 6.12 -2.41
C VAL A 16 9.11 7.07 -2.18
N ARG A 17 7.88 6.61 -2.48
CA ARG A 17 6.66 7.39 -2.25
C ARG A 17 6.52 7.79 -0.79
N ASN A 18 6.67 6.85 0.14
CA ASN A 18 6.49 7.09 1.56
C ASN A 18 7.51 8.12 2.07
N ALA A 19 8.76 8.07 1.61
CA ALA A 19 9.77 9.09 1.91
C ALA A 19 9.38 10.48 1.37
N LEU A 20 8.91 10.56 0.12
CA LEU A 20 8.45 11.82 -0.49
C LEU A 20 7.22 12.40 0.22
N GLN A 21 6.24 11.55 0.59
CA GLN A 21 5.04 11.96 1.32
C GLN A 21 5.36 12.41 2.75
N SER A 22 6.29 11.73 3.44
CA SER A 22 6.78 12.14 4.75
C SER A 22 7.39 13.55 4.67
N LYS A 23 8.24 13.81 3.67
CA LYS A 23 8.80 15.16 3.42
C LYS A 23 7.71 16.20 3.15
N LEU A 24 6.75 15.91 2.27
CA LEU A 24 5.63 16.81 1.96
C LEU A 24 4.72 17.09 3.18
N SER A 25 4.60 16.13 4.11
CA SER A 25 3.75 16.26 5.28
C SER A 25 4.17 17.33 6.29
N SER A 26 5.42 17.81 6.18
CA SER A 26 5.95 18.94 6.95
C SER A 26 5.37 20.29 6.54
N SER A 27 4.99 20.45 5.27
CA SER A 27 4.55 21.73 4.69
C SER A 27 3.10 21.72 4.20
N VAL A 28 2.50 20.54 4.03
CA VAL A 28 1.14 20.37 3.51
C VAL A 28 0.26 19.60 4.48
N ASN A 29 -1.02 19.98 4.52
CA ASN A 29 -2.03 19.29 5.33
C ASN A 29 -2.18 17.81 4.94
N THR A 30 -2.61 16.99 5.90
CA THR A 30 -2.80 15.53 5.71
C THR A 30 -3.67 15.19 4.49
N SER A 31 -4.77 15.91 4.28
CA SER A 31 -5.64 15.73 3.11
C SER A 31 -4.91 16.06 1.81
N GLY A 32 -4.07 17.10 1.78
CA GLY A 32 -3.25 17.46 0.62
C GLY A 32 -2.16 16.43 0.31
N VAL A 33 -1.44 15.95 1.33
CA VAL A 33 -0.44 14.86 1.17
C VAL A 33 -1.09 13.57 0.68
N THR A 34 -2.32 13.32 1.09
CA THR A 34 -3.09 12.16 0.63
C THR A 34 -3.54 12.37 -0.81
N LEU A 35 -4.09 13.55 -1.15
CA LEU A 35 -4.48 13.89 -2.52
C LEU A 35 -3.29 13.91 -3.48
N SER A 36 -2.08 14.28 -3.04
CA SER A 36 -0.89 14.30 -3.91
C SER A 36 -0.50 12.91 -4.45
N ARG A 37 -0.98 11.84 -3.81
CA ARG A 37 -0.86 10.47 -4.29
C ARG A 37 -1.72 10.20 -5.53
N PHE A 38 -2.89 10.83 -5.60
CA PHE A 38 -3.96 10.46 -6.52
C PHE A 38 -4.23 11.52 -7.59
N ILE A 39 -3.94 12.80 -7.34
CA ILE A 39 -4.41 13.90 -8.20
C ILE A 39 -3.91 13.84 -9.65
N LEU A 40 -2.67 13.39 -9.88
CA LEU A 40 -2.11 13.24 -11.24
C LEU A 40 -1.97 11.77 -11.66
N ALA A 41 -2.44 10.82 -10.85
CA ALA A 41 -2.32 9.40 -11.13
C ALA A 41 -3.32 8.87 -12.19
N PRO A 42 -4.59 9.30 -12.26
CA PRO A 42 -5.55 8.87 -13.28
C PRO A 42 -5.06 8.98 -14.73
N PRO A 43 -4.49 10.11 -15.20
CA PRO A 43 -4.01 10.19 -16.57
C PRO A 43 -2.87 9.21 -16.85
N ILE A 44 -1.99 8.96 -15.87
CA ILE A 44 -0.89 7.99 -15.99
C ILE A 44 -1.45 6.57 -16.08
N ALA A 45 -2.42 6.22 -15.24
CA ALA A 45 -3.10 4.93 -15.26
C ALA A 45 -3.88 4.71 -16.56
N LEU A 46 -4.50 5.75 -17.11
CA LEU A 46 -5.19 5.70 -18.39
C LEU A 46 -4.22 5.43 -19.55
N VAL A 47 -3.09 6.15 -19.60
CA VAL A 47 -2.04 5.90 -20.61
C VAL A 47 -1.53 4.46 -20.51
N TYR A 48 -1.27 3.97 -19.30
CA TYR A 48 -0.89 2.57 -19.08
C TYR A 48 -1.95 1.59 -19.60
N LEU A 49 -3.23 1.81 -19.30
CA LEU A 49 -4.33 0.98 -19.77
C LEU A 49 -4.43 0.97 -21.30
N LEU A 50 -4.26 2.13 -21.96
CA LEU A 50 -4.26 2.23 -23.42
C LEU A 50 -3.09 1.48 -24.05
N ILE A 51 -1.90 1.53 -23.45
CA ILE A 51 -0.73 0.75 -23.88
C ILE A 51 -1.00 -0.76 -23.75
N LEU A 52 -1.72 -1.20 -22.72
CA LEU A 52 -2.08 -2.63 -22.61
C LEU A 52 -3.09 -3.04 -23.69
N TYR A 53 -4.05 -2.19 -24.02
CA TYR A 53 -5.03 -2.47 -25.08
C TYR A 53 -4.43 -2.45 -26.48
N SER A 54 -3.40 -1.64 -26.75
CA SER A 54 -2.76 -1.63 -28.07
C SER A 54 -2.15 -2.99 -28.44
N SER A 55 -1.82 -3.80 -27.44
CA SER A 55 -1.22 -5.12 -27.59
C SER A 55 -2.19 -6.27 -27.25
N SER A 56 -3.46 -5.97 -26.93
CA SER A 56 -4.44 -6.96 -26.45
C SER A 56 -5.67 -7.02 -27.36
N THR A 57 -6.17 -8.23 -27.57
CA THR A 57 -7.44 -8.51 -28.26
C THR A 57 -8.62 -8.65 -27.30
N SER A 58 -8.41 -8.37 -26.00
CA SER A 58 -9.45 -8.47 -24.99
C SER A 58 -10.58 -7.48 -25.23
N LYS A 59 -11.83 -7.89 -24.98
CA LYS A 59 -12.99 -7.00 -25.04
C LYS A 59 -13.01 -6.06 -23.84
N LEU A 60 -13.67 -4.91 -24.00
CA LEU A 60 -13.99 -4.02 -22.89
C LEU A 60 -14.81 -4.79 -21.83
N PRO A 61 -14.45 -4.71 -20.54
CA PRO A 61 -15.19 -5.40 -19.51
C PRO A 61 -16.54 -4.74 -19.24
N GLN A 62 -17.46 -5.49 -18.65
CA GLN A 62 -18.71 -4.96 -18.13
C GLN A 62 -18.55 -4.51 -16.68
N PHE A 63 -18.93 -3.27 -16.39
CA PHE A 63 -18.88 -2.71 -15.04
C PHE A 63 -20.24 -2.91 -14.36
N THR A 64 -20.37 -4.00 -13.60
CA THR A 64 -21.61 -4.34 -12.87
C THR A 64 -21.80 -3.50 -11.61
N GLY A 65 -23.02 -3.47 -11.05
CA GLY A 65 -23.28 -2.80 -9.78
C GLY A 65 -22.40 -3.31 -8.62
N SER A 66 -22.16 -4.62 -8.57
CA SER A 66 -21.25 -5.23 -7.59
C SER A 66 -19.81 -4.74 -7.75
N PHE A 67 -19.32 -4.62 -8.99
CA PHE A 67 -18.00 -4.04 -9.26
C PHE A 67 -17.90 -2.61 -8.72
N ILE A 68 -18.89 -1.76 -9.02
CA ILE A 68 -18.90 -0.36 -8.58
C ILE A 68 -18.91 -0.28 -7.05
N ALA A 69 -19.73 -1.07 -6.37
CA ALA A 69 -19.80 -1.09 -4.90
C ALA A 69 -18.46 -1.46 -4.26
N VAL A 70 -17.78 -2.50 -4.79
CA VAL A 70 -16.46 -2.94 -4.32
C VAL A 70 -15.40 -1.86 -4.56
N ILE A 71 -15.39 -1.22 -5.74
CA ILE A 71 -14.47 -0.13 -6.08
C ILE A 71 -14.65 1.07 -5.15
N LEU A 72 -15.89 1.47 -4.86
CA LEU A 72 -16.19 2.59 -3.96
C LEU A 72 -15.68 2.29 -2.54
N CYS A 73 -15.98 1.08 -2.02
CA CYS A 73 -15.48 0.65 -0.71
C CYS A 73 -13.95 0.61 -0.65
N ALA A 74 -13.31 0.01 -1.66
CA ALA A 74 -11.85 -0.07 -1.75
C ALA A 74 -11.20 1.32 -1.75
N SER A 75 -11.77 2.24 -2.54
CA SER A 75 -11.33 3.62 -2.67
C SER A 75 -11.40 4.36 -1.34
N LEU A 76 -12.53 4.29 -0.64
CA LEU A 76 -12.74 4.95 0.65
C LEU A 76 -11.80 4.40 1.73
N LEU A 77 -11.68 3.07 1.83
CA LEU A 77 -10.75 2.42 2.76
C LEU A 77 -9.30 2.81 2.49
N GLN A 78 -8.92 2.97 1.22
CA GLN A 78 -7.56 3.35 0.88
C GLN A 78 -7.28 4.82 1.18
N ILE A 79 -8.26 5.72 1.02
CA ILE A 79 -8.17 7.12 1.48
C ILE A 79 -7.99 7.15 3.01
N ALA A 80 -8.79 6.36 3.74
CA ALA A 80 -8.68 6.25 5.19
C ALA A 80 -7.29 5.73 5.60
N ALA A 81 -6.84 4.63 5.01
CA ALA A 81 -5.53 4.02 5.28
C ALA A 81 -4.38 5.01 5.04
N THR A 82 -4.39 5.72 3.91
CA THR A 82 -3.34 6.70 3.57
C THR A 82 -3.39 7.93 4.47
N SER A 83 -4.58 8.40 4.84
CA SER A 83 -4.73 9.50 5.80
C SER A 83 -4.20 9.13 7.19
N LEU A 84 -4.53 7.92 7.67
CA LEU A 84 -4.02 7.37 8.94
C LEU A 84 -2.50 7.22 8.89
N MET A 85 -1.94 6.72 7.78
CA MET A 85 -0.50 6.62 7.57
C MET A 85 0.19 7.99 7.65
N VAL A 86 -0.39 9.03 7.05
CA VAL A 86 0.16 10.39 7.12
C VAL A 86 0.05 10.98 8.52
N ILE A 87 -1.01 10.67 9.27
CA ILE A 87 -1.10 11.03 10.69
C ILE A 87 0.00 10.33 11.50
N LEU A 88 0.29 9.05 11.21
CA LEU A 88 1.38 8.31 11.85
C LEU A 88 2.75 8.94 11.57
N PHE A 89 3.01 9.44 10.35
CA PHE A 89 4.26 10.15 10.02
C PHE A 89 4.53 11.36 10.94
N LYS A 90 3.47 11.98 11.48
CA LYS A 90 3.56 13.16 12.35
C LYS A 90 3.74 12.83 13.83
N GLN A 91 3.70 11.54 14.20
CA GLN A 91 3.82 11.11 15.61
C GLN A 91 5.30 10.90 15.99
N LYS A 92 5.66 11.23 17.24
CA LYS A 92 7.02 11.03 17.77
C LYS A 92 7.47 9.55 17.74
N ASN A 93 6.52 8.63 17.86
CA ASN A 93 6.72 7.18 17.83
C ASN A 93 6.35 6.57 16.46
N PHE A 94 6.69 7.27 15.36
CA PHE A 94 6.34 6.84 14.00
C PHE A 94 6.77 5.40 13.70
N ALA A 95 7.99 4.99 14.09
CA ALA A 95 8.51 3.65 13.82
C ALA A 95 7.60 2.52 14.33
N ILE A 96 7.04 2.67 15.53
CA ILE A 96 6.08 1.71 16.12
C ILE A 96 4.78 1.69 15.30
N GLY A 97 4.24 2.86 14.96
CA GLY A 97 3.01 2.98 14.19
C GLY A 97 3.13 2.43 12.76
N ALA A 98 4.25 2.71 12.09
CA ALA A 98 4.58 2.18 10.77
C ALA A 98 4.72 0.66 10.78
N GLY A 99 5.32 0.15 11.86
CA GLY A 99 5.36 -1.26 12.18
C GLY A 99 4.00 -1.93 12.26
N LEU A 100 3.13 -1.37 13.10
CA LEU A 100 1.77 -1.88 13.29
C LEU A 100 0.91 -1.76 12.03
N ALA A 101 1.16 -0.79 11.15
CA ALA A 101 0.54 -0.73 9.83
C ALA A 101 0.90 -1.95 8.95
N LYS A 102 2.00 -2.66 9.21
CA LYS A 102 2.35 -3.92 8.52
C LYS A 102 1.62 -5.15 9.04
N SER A 103 0.76 -5.00 10.06
CA SER A 103 -0.25 -6.02 10.40
C SER A 103 -1.18 -6.32 9.22
N GLU A 104 -1.19 -5.48 8.18
CA GLU A 104 -1.88 -5.68 6.90
C GLU A 104 -1.77 -7.12 6.36
N ALA A 105 -0.57 -7.72 6.37
CA ALA A 105 -0.38 -9.06 5.82
C ALA A 105 -1.16 -10.14 6.60
N LEU A 106 -1.16 -10.02 7.94
CA LEU A 106 -1.86 -10.94 8.83
C LEU A 106 -3.37 -10.74 8.75
N VAL A 107 -3.84 -9.49 8.74
CA VAL A 107 -5.25 -9.16 8.53
C VAL A 107 -5.73 -9.67 7.16
N ALA A 108 -4.94 -9.48 6.10
CA ALA A 108 -5.25 -9.98 4.77
C ALA A 108 -5.33 -11.52 4.72
N GLY A 109 -4.49 -12.23 5.49
CA GLY A 109 -4.54 -13.68 5.62
C GLY A 109 -5.83 -14.16 6.29
N VAL A 110 -6.15 -13.60 7.46
CA VAL A 110 -7.34 -13.99 8.24
C VAL A 110 -8.63 -13.62 7.51
N VAL A 111 -8.77 -12.35 7.13
CA VAL A 111 -9.98 -11.85 6.46
C VAL A 111 -10.12 -12.45 5.06
N GLY A 112 -9.00 -12.60 4.34
CA GLY A 112 -8.98 -13.24 3.02
C GLY A 112 -9.48 -14.68 3.06
N MET A 113 -9.07 -15.46 4.06
CA MET A 113 -9.56 -16.82 4.23
C MET A 113 -11.05 -16.86 4.60
N LEU A 114 -11.48 -16.03 5.56
CA LEU A 114 -12.85 -16.07 6.09
C LEU A 114 -13.91 -15.56 5.10
N PHE A 115 -13.61 -14.51 4.35
CA PHE A 115 -14.62 -13.80 3.53
C PHE A 115 -14.40 -13.91 2.02
N PHE A 116 -13.17 -14.23 1.59
CA PHE A 116 -12.77 -14.22 0.17
C PHE A 116 -12.30 -15.59 -0.33
N GLY A 117 -12.49 -16.65 0.46
CA GLY A 117 -12.12 -18.02 0.08
C GLY A 117 -10.62 -18.20 -0.25
N SER A 118 -9.76 -17.31 0.25
CA SER A 118 -8.32 -17.36 -0.02
C SER A 118 -7.64 -18.35 0.92
N TYR A 119 -7.79 -19.65 0.62
CA TYR A 119 -7.16 -20.72 1.38
C TYR A 119 -5.64 -20.72 1.17
N LEU A 120 -4.90 -20.61 2.27
CA LEU A 120 -3.44 -20.58 2.28
C LEU A 120 -2.91 -21.94 2.73
N THR A 121 -1.79 -22.36 2.14
CA THR A 121 -1.06 -23.55 2.59
C THR A 121 -0.49 -23.32 4.01
N PRO A 122 -0.22 -24.38 4.78
CA PRO A 122 0.44 -24.25 6.08
C PRO A 122 1.78 -23.49 6.00
N LEU A 123 2.52 -23.67 4.89
CA LEU A 123 3.74 -22.93 4.62
C LEU A 123 3.49 -21.43 4.45
N GLY A 124 2.44 -21.06 3.72
CA GLY A 124 2.01 -19.68 3.55
C GLY A 124 1.64 -19.02 4.89
N TRP A 125 0.90 -19.73 5.75
CA TRP A 125 0.57 -19.25 7.10
C TRP A 125 1.80 -19.05 7.96
N ALA A 126 2.72 -20.01 7.97
CA ALA A 126 3.95 -19.91 8.73
C ALA A 126 4.78 -18.70 8.25
N GLY A 127 4.86 -18.45 6.94
CA GLY A 127 5.48 -17.25 6.38
C GLY A 127 4.82 -15.95 6.87
N ILE A 128 3.49 -15.86 6.84
CA ILE A 128 2.74 -14.67 7.33
C ILE A 128 2.99 -14.42 8.81
N VAL A 129 2.95 -15.47 9.64
CA VAL A 129 3.17 -15.36 11.09
C VAL A 129 4.61 -14.92 11.38
N ILE A 130 5.60 -15.54 10.74
CA ILE A 130 7.02 -15.15 10.89
C ILE A 130 7.22 -13.70 10.46
N GLY A 131 6.63 -13.29 9.33
CA GLY A 131 6.67 -11.90 8.87
C GLY A 131 6.05 -10.93 9.88
N GLY A 132 4.91 -11.28 10.47
CA GLY A 132 4.26 -10.51 11.53
C GLY A 132 5.16 -10.35 12.76
N VAL A 133 5.78 -11.44 13.22
CA VAL A 133 6.75 -11.42 14.32
C VAL A 133 7.95 -10.55 13.97
N ALA A 134 8.48 -10.66 12.75
CA ALA A 134 9.62 -9.88 12.29
C ALA A 134 9.35 -8.38 12.38
N VAL A 135 8.19 -7.94 11.87
CA VAL A 135 7.83 -6.52 11.97
C VAL A 135 7.61 -6.11 13.42
N PHE A 136 6.97 -6.93 14.25
CA PHE A 136 6.82 -6.63 15.66
C PHE A 136 8.17 -6.43 16.37
N VAL A 137 9.15 -7.30 16.12
CA VAL A 137 10.52 -7.20 16.65
C VAL A 137 11.17 -5.89 16.21
N LEU A 138 11.07 -5.51 14.93
CA LEU A 138 11.63 -4.26 14.41
C LEU A 138 10.94 -3.02 14.98
N SER A 139 9.66 -3.13 15.30
CA SER A 139 8.82 -2.01 15.73
C SER A 139 8.88 -1.74 17.23
N SER A 140 9.16 -2.78 18.03
CA SER A 140 9.07 -2.71 19.50
C SER A 140 10.12 -1.82 20.18
N GLY A 141 11.24 -1.50 19.52
CA GLY A 141 12.30 -0.63 20.05
C GLY A 141 12.89 -1.08 21.40
N ASN A 142 13.85 -0.34 21.97
CA ASN A 142 14.40 -0.63 23.30
C ASN A 142 13.51 -0.17 24.47
N ARG A 143 12.37 0.49 24.20
CA ARG A 143 11.46 1.05 25.21
C ARG A 143 10.02 0.65 24.91
N LEU A 144 9.60 -0.50 25.44
CA LEU A 144 8.17 -0.87 25.51
C LEU A 144 7.36 0.11 26.39
N GLN A 145 8.03 0.90 27.25
CA GLN A 145 7.41 1.79 28.25
C GLN A 145 6.89 3.14 27.71
N GLY A 146 6.84 3.37 26.40
CA GLY A 146 6.39 4.66 25.82
C GLY A 146 5.30 4.55 24.74
N ILE A 147 4.69 3.38 24.57
CA ILE A 147 3.72 3.14 23.51
C ILE A 147 2.39 3.80 23.87
N SER A 148 2.04 4.87 23.15
CA SER A 148 0.71 5.45 23.23
C SER A 148 -0.30 4.50 22.61
N LEU A 149 -1.32 4.10 23.38
CA LEU A 149 -2.45 3.29 22.89
C LEU A 149 -3.09 3.90 21.64
N LYS A 150 -3.08 5.24 21.52
CA LYS A 150 -3.55 5.96 20.33
C LYS A 150 -2.70 5.62 19.09
N THR A 151 -1.37 5.62 19.20
CA THR A 151 -0.47 5.26 18.09
C THR A 151 -0.67 3.81 17.68
N MET A 152 -0.92 2.92 18.64
CA MET A 152 -1.16 1.51 18.36
C MET A 152 -2.46 1.28 17.59
N LEU A 153 -3.57 1.86 18.07
CA LEU A 153 -4.86 1.80 17.40
C LEU A 153 -4.82 2.41 16.00
N LEU A 154 -4.15 3.55 15.83
CA LEU A 154 -3.96 4.16 14.51
C LEU A 154 -3.17 3.25 13.56
N GLY A 155 -2.11 2.60 14.04
CA GLY A 155 -1.33 1.64 13.26
C GLY A 155 -2.15 0.43 12.81
N LEU A 156 -2.90 -0.18 13.73
CA LEU A 156 -3.77 -1.32 13.43
C LEU A 156 -4.92 -0.95 12.49
N ALA A 157 -5.58 0.18 12.71
CA ALA A 157 -6.63 0.68 11.83
C ALA A 157 -6.08 0.96 10.42
N CYS A 158 -4.91 1.58 10.33
CA CYS A 158 -4.21 1.82 9.07
C CYS A 158 -3.94 0.51 8.31
N GLY A 159 -3.33 -0.48 8.99
CA GLY A 159 -3.03 -1.78 8.39
C GLY A 159 -4.29 -2.56 7.98
N THR A 160 -5.35 -2.48 8.79
CA THR A 160 -6.65 -3.11 8.48
C THR A 160 -7.30 -2.48 7.26
N CYS A 161 -7.35 -1.15 7.17
CA CYS A 161 -7.87 -0.48 5.99
C CYS A 161 -7.07 -0.83 4.72
N PHE A 162 -5.73 -0.89 4.80
CA PHE A 162 -4.91 -1.32 3.67
C PHE A 162 -5.17 -2.79 3.27
N ALA A 163 -5.34 -3.69 4.25
CA ALA A 163 -5.67 -5.09 3.98
C ALA A 163 -7.00 -5.23 3.27
N LEU A 164 -8.05 -4.58 3.79
CA LEU A 164 -9.38 -4.60 3.20
C LEU A 164 -9.40 -3.99 1.80
N THR A 165 -8.73 -2.85 1.58
CA THR A 165 -8.54 -2.29 0.24
C THR A 165 -7.92 -3.32 -0.69
N SER A 166 -6.86 -3.98 -0.26
CA SER A 166 -6.11 -4.93 -1.09
C SER A 166 -6.95 -6.15 -1.47
N LEU A 167 -7.76 -6.67 -0.53
CA LEU A 167 -8.72 -7.75 -0.77
C LEU A 167 -9.82 -7.31 -1.75
N LEU A 168 -10.43 -6.15 -1.54
CA LEU A 168 -11.48 -5.62 -2.42
C LEU A 168 -10.97 -5.33 -3.83
N VAL A 169 -9.75 -4.83 -3.97
CA VAL A 169 -9.10 -4.62 -5.28
C VAL A 169 -8.87 -5.94 -6.02
N ARG A 170 -8.45 -6.98 -5.30
CA ARG A 170 -8.33 -8.33 -5.87
C ARG A 170 -9.69 -8.85 -6.33
N GLU A 171 -10.72 -8.75 -5.50
CA GLU A 171 -12.07 -9.16 -5.90
C GLU A 171 -12.61 -8.38 -7.09
N ALA A 172 -12.43 -7.06 -7.10
CA ALA A 172 -12.84 -6.24 -8.25
C ALA A 172 -12.15 -6.70 -9.54
N SER A 173 -10.90 -7.16 -9.46
CA SER A 173 -10.17 -7.70 -10.61
C SER A 173 -10.77 -9.02 -11.10
N HIS A 174 -11.19 -9.90 -10.18
CA HIS A 174 -11.86 -11.17 -10.50
C HIS A 174 -13.28 -10.97 -11.06
N ILE A 175 -14.03 -9.99 -10.54
CA ILE A 175 -15.38 -9.66 -11.03
C ILE A 175 -15.37 -9.27 -12.52
N LEU A 176 -14.33 -8.57 -12.99
CA LEU A 176 -14.24 -8.15 -14.39
C LEU A 176 -14.08 -9.32 -15.37
N ASN A 177 -13.62 -10.49 -14.90
CA ASN A 177 -13.47 -11.73 -15.67
C ASN A 177 -12.78 -11.56 -17.04
N ILE A 178 -11.72 -10.75 -17.06
CA ILE A 178 -10.82 -10.56 -18.21
C ILE A 178 -9.39 -10.91 -17.81
N GLN A 179 -8.43 -10.79 -18.73
CA GLN A 179 -7.01 -11.00 -18.44
C GLN A 179 -6.58 -10.19 -17.19
N HIS A 180 -5.96 -10.87 -16.21
CA HIS A 180 -5.63 -10.32 -14.89
C HIS A 180 -4.91 -8.97 -14.92
N THR A 181 -3.95 -8.78 -15.83
CA THR A 181 -3.21 -7.51 -15.97
C THR A 181 -4.11 -6.37 -16.43
N LEU A 182 -5.03 -6.65 -17.35
CA LEU A 182 -5.98 -5.68 -17.88
C LEU A 182 -7.08 -5.37 -16.85
N ALA A 183 -7.56 -6.39 -16.12
CA ALA A 183 -8.49 -6.23 -15.01
C ALA A 183 -7.88 -5.34 -13.91
N ALA A 184 -6.65 -5.62 -13.50
CA ALA A 184 -5.93 -4.81 -12.51
C ALA A 184 -5.75 -3.35 -12.96
N ALA A 185 -5.49 -3.11 -14.25
CA ALA A 185 -5.37 -1.77 -14.81
C ALA A 185 -6.70 -1.00 -14.79
N TRP A 186 -7.82 -1.65 -15.12
CA TRP A 186 -9.15 -1.06 -15.00
C TRP A 186 -9.51 -0.74 -13.55
N VAL A 187 -9.31 -1.70 -12.63
CA VAL A 187 -9.55 -1.51 -11.20
C VAL A 187 -8.72 -0.34 -10.67
N LEU A 188 -7.44 -0.26 -11.07
CA LEU A 188 -6.56 0.86 -10.72
C LEU A 188 -7.12 2.20 -11.20
N LEU A 189 -7.48 2.30 -12.49
CA LEU A 189 -8.02 3.53 -13.05
C LEU A 189 -9.28 3.98 -12.32
N TRP A 190 -10.23 3.08 -12.10
CA TRP A 190 -11.46 3.35 -11.36
C TRP A 190 -11.20 3.83 -9.93
N VAL A 191 -10.36 3.11 -9.18
CA VAL A 191 -9.99 3.48 -7.81
C VAL A 191 -9.33 4.85 -7.77
N LEU A 192 -8.37 5.13 -8.66
CA LEU A 192 -7.69 6.42 -8.71
C LEU A 192 -8.63 7.57 -9.07
N CYS A 193 -9.54 7.37 -10.03
CA CYS A 193 -10.55 8.37 -10.40
C CYS A 193 -11.47 8.70 -9.23
N VAL A 194 -12.01 7.68 -8.56
CA VAL A 194 -12.87 7.86 -7.37
C VAL A 194 -12.11 8.59 -6.27
N GLN A 195 -10.85 8.20 -6.00
CA GLN A 195 -10.03 8.82 -4.98
C GLN A 195 -9.69 10.28 -5.26
N ALA A 196 -9.25 10.56 -6.49
CA ALA A 196 -8.94 11.91 -6.92
C ALA A 196 -10.18 12.81 -6.85
N ALA A 197 -11.34 12.34 -7.33
CA ALA A 197 -12.59 13.08 -7.28
C ALA A 197 -13.09 13.31 -5.85
N ALA A 198 -13.15 12.25 -5.02
CA ALA A 198 -13.64 12.33 -3.65
C ALA A 198 -12.78 13.25 -2.77
N LEU A 199 -11.45 13.11 -2.82
CA LEU A 199 -10.56 13.97 -2.04
C LEU A 199 -10.52 15.40 -2.55
N SER A 200 -10.58 15.61 -3.87
CA SER A 200 -10.65 16.96 -4.44
C SER A 200 -11.95 17.65 -4.03
N GLY A 201 -13.09 16.96 -4.13
CA GLY A 201 -14.39 17.47 -3.66
C GLY A 201 -14.38 17.80 -2.17
N TYR A 202 -13.88 16.88 -1.34
CA TYR A 202 -13.72 17.11 0.10
C TYR A 202 -12.85 18.33 0.41
N ILE A 203 -11.71 18.49 -0.27
CA ILE A 203 -10.80 19.63 -0.05
C ILE A 203 -11.44 20.93 -0.52
N THR A 204 -12.13 20.95 -1.65
CA THR A 204 -12.85 22.14 -2.13
C THR A 204 -13.89 22.62 -1.12
N LEU A 205 -14.64 21.70 -0.52
CA LEU A 205 -15.71 22.02 0.43
C LEU A 205 -15.19 22.39 1.83
N THR A 206 -14.04 21.83 2.25
CA THR A 206 -13.55 22.01 3.63
C THR A 206 -12.37 22.97 3.75
N LYS A 207 -11.37 22.85 2.86
CA LYS A 207 -10.06 23.52 2.98
C LYS A 207 -9.47 23.87 1.60
N PRO A 208 -10.12 24.73 0.80
CA PRO A 208 -9.70 25.01 -0.59
C PRO A 208 -8.27 25.58 -0.70
N PHE A 209 -7.74 26.22 0.35
CA PHE A 209 -6.36 26.71 0.38
C PHE A 209 -5.31 25.60 0.20
N VAL A 210 -5.65 24.34 0.49
CA VAL A 210 -4.74 23.20 0.31
C VAL A 210 -4.34 23.03 -1.16
N PHE A 211 -5.19 23.40 -2.13
CA PHE A 211 -4.79 23.40 -3.54
C PHE A 211 -3.63 24.37 -3.82
N LYS A 212 -3.61 25.54 -3.17
CA LYS A 212 -2.49 26.48 -3.29
C LYS A 212 -1.19 25.86 -2.74
N GLN A 213 -1.28 25.13 -1.63
CA GLN A 213 -0.13 24.38 -1.07
C GLN A 213 0.38 23.32 -2.06
N LEU A 214 -0.53 22.58 -2.71
CA LEU A 214 -0.16 21.58 -3.71
C LEU A 214 0.47 22.18 -4.96
N ILE A 215 -0.04 23.31 -5.45
CA ILE A 215 0.53 24.02 -6.59
C ILE A 215 1.93 24.55 -6.27
N SER A 216 2.13 25.10 -5.07
CA SER A 216 3.45 25.51 -4.59
C SER A 216 4.44 24.34 -4.57
N ALA A 217 3.98 23.14 -4.20
CA ALA A 217 4.76 21.91 -4.18
C ALA A 217 4.68 21.07 -5.48
N ARG A 218 4.32 21.65 -6.64
CA ARG A 218 4.00 20.92 -7.88
C ARG A 218 5.01 19.84 -8.30
N LYS A 219 6.32 20.09 -8.15
CA LYS A 219 7.37 19.11 -8.49
C LYS A 219 7.31 17.87 -7.59
N GLN A 220 7.07 18.08 -6.29
CA GLN A 220 6.90 16.99 -5.33
C GLN A 220 5.59 16.24 -5.57
N VAL A 221 4.50 16.96 -5.85
CA VAL A 221 3.20 16.35 -6.16
C VAL A 221 3.28 15.48 -7.41
N LEU A 222 3.93 15.96 -8.48
CA LEU A 222 4.16 15.18 -9.70
C LEU A 222 4.97 13.91 -9.41
N ALA A 223 6.10 14.04 -8.71
CA ALA A 223 6.93 12.90 -8.35
C ALA A 223 6.16 11.87 -7.49
N ILE A 224 5.41 12.34 -6.49
CA ILE A 224 4.59 11.49 -5.63
C ILE A 224 3.53 10.79 -6.46
N SER A 225 2.72 11.50 -7.26
CA SER A 225 1.67 10.89 -8.09
C SER A 225 2.21 9.86 -9.06
N THR A 226 3.32 10.14 -9.75
CA THR A 226 3.93 9.22 -10.72
C THR A 226 4.43 7.94 -10.03
N VAL A 227 5.25 8.08 -8.98
CA VAL A 227 5.78 6.93 -8.23
C VAL A 227 4.64 6.15 -7.57
N SER A 228 3.60 6.83 -7.11
CA SER A 228 2.40 6.21 -6.54
C SER A 228 1.62 5.40 -7.55
N CYS A 229 1.45 5.92 -8.76
CA CYS A 229 0.77 5.23 -9.84
C CYS A 229 1.55 3.99 -10.25
N LEU A 230 2.86 4.12 -10.51
CA LEU A 230 3.72 2.99 -10.88
C LEU A 230 3.74 1.90 -9.80
N GLY A 231 3.89 2.29 -8.53
CA GLY A 231 3.80 1.34 -7.43
C GLY A 231 2.43 0.68 -7.32
N SER A 232 1.34 1.40 -7.63
CA SER A 232 -0.01 0.84 -7.59
C SER A 232 -0.31 -0.09 -8.76
N ILE A 233 0.25 0.16 -9.96
CA ILE A 233 0.24 -0.77 -11.09
C ILE A 233 0.86 -2.11 -10.65
N CYS A 234 2.04 -2.05 -10.03
CA CYS A 234 2.73 -3.24 -9.54
C CYS A 234 1.93 -3.97 -8.44
N TRP A 235 1.43 -3.26 -7.43
CA TRP A 235 0.63 -3.86 -6.36
C TRP A 235 -0.65 -4.52 -6.90
N PHE A 236 -1.44 -3.79 -7.69
CA PHE A 236 -2.73 -4.27 -8.18
C PHE A 236 -2.55 -5.48 -9.08
N THR A 237 -1.53 -5.45 -9.95
CA THR A 237 -1.18 -6.59 -10.80
C THR A 237 -0.74 -7.80 -9.98
N ALA A 238 0.12 -7.63 -8.97
CA ALA A 238 0.53 -8.73 -8.10
C ALA A 238 -0.65 -9.34 -7.33
N MET A 239 -1.56 -8.50 -6.81
CA MET A 239 -2.74 -8.93 -6.06
C MET A 239 -3.82 -9.52 -6.95
N ALA A 240 -3.89 -9.19 -8.24
CA ALA A 240 -4.73 -9.90 -9.20
C ALA A 240 -4.16 -11.32 -9.48
N LEU A 241 -2.84 -11.44 -9.56
CA LEU A 241 -2.16 -12.71 -9.88
C LEU A 241 -2.07 -13.68 -8.69
N GLN A 242 -1.99 -13.20 -7.45
CA GLN A 242 -1.75 -14.03 -6.27
C GLN A 242 -2.53 -13.55 -5.04
N HIS A 243 -2.71 -14.43 -4.05
CA HIS A 243 -3.35 -14.09 -2.79
C HIS A 243 -2.69 -12.88 -2.11
N VAL A 244 -3.54 -11.96 -1.64
CA VAL A 244 -3.13 -10.68 -1.04
C VAL A 244 -2.18 -10.90 0.14
N ALA A 245 -2.45 -11.89 0.99
CA ALA A 245 -1.63 -12.17 2.17
C ALA A 245 -0.17 -12.52 1.81
N LEU A 246 0.05 -13.32 0.77
CA LEU A 246 1.39 -13.69 0.29
C LEU A 246 2.12 -12.48 -0.29
N VAL A 247 1.41 -11.72 -1.15
CA VAL A 247 1.93 -10.49 -1.78
C VAL A 247 2.31 -9.45 -0.72
N LYS A 248 1.50 -9.28 0.32
CA LYS A 248 1.77 -8.33 1.41
C LYS A 248 2.85 -8.80 2.38
N THR A 249 2.99 -10.11 2.58
CA THR A 249 4.09 -10.69 3.37
C THR A 249 5.42 -10.45 2.66
N LEU A 250 5.53 -10.77 1.36
CA LEU A 250 6.69 -10.42 0.56
C LEU A 250 6.91 -8.89 0.52
N GLY A 251 5.82 -8.13 0.56
CA GLY A 251 5.81 -6.68 0.71
C GLY A 251 6.54 -6.12 1.93
N GLN A 252 6.76 -6.92 2.98
CA GLN A 252 7.49 -6.51 4.17
C GLN A 252 8.97 -6.23 3.89
N LEU A 253 9.49 -6.64 2.72
CA LEU A 253 10.81 -6.24 2.23
C LEU A 253 10.99 -4.72 2.15
N GLU A 254 9.90 -3.93 2.11
CA GLU A 254 9.92 -2.47 2.25
C GLU A 254 10.65 -2.00 3.52
N VAL A 255 10.48 -2.74 4.62
CA VAL A 255 11.12 -2.40 5.89
C VAL A 255 12.63 -2.59 5.78
N LEU A 256 13.09 -3.63 5.07
CA LEU A 256 14.53 -3.82 4.81
C LEU A 256 15.10 -2.64 4.02
N LEU A 257 14.44 -2.28 2.91
CA LEU A 257 14.87 -1.17 2.06
C LEU A 257 14.90 0.16 2.82
N THR A 258 13.90 0.41 3.66
CA THR A 258 13.83 1.61 4.49
C THR A 258 14.98 1.65 5.50
N LEU A 259 15.30 0.51 6.14
CA LEU A 259 16.43 0.41 7.08
C LEU A 259 17.78 0.59 6.37
N VAL A 260 17.96 -0.01 5.19
CA VAL A 260 19.17 0.15 4.38
C VAL A 260 19.36 1.62 3.98
N LEU A 261 18.31 2.26 3.46
CA LEU A 261 18.33 3.70 3.14
C LEU A 261 18.67 4.55 4.37
N SER A 262 18.07 4.25 5.51
CA SER A 262 18.36 4.91 6.79
C SER A 262 19.83 4.72 7.21
N HIS A 263 20.38 3.51 7.12
CA HIS A 263 21.78 3.24 7.48
C HIS A 263 22.76 4.00 6.58
N TYR A 264 22.59 3.94 5.27
CA TYR A 264 23.48 4.64 4.33
C TYR A 264 23.36 6.16 4.41
N TRP A 265 22.17 6.68 4.71
CA TRP A 265 21.94 8.13 4.78
C TRP A 265 22.29 8.71 6.17
N LEU A 266 21.89 8.04 7.25
CA LEU A 266 22.02 8.53 8.62
C LEU A 266 23.24 7.97 9.37
N LYS A 267 23.97 7.01 8.78
CA LYS A 267 25.18 6.37 9.34
C LYS A 267 24.98 5.78 10.75
N ASN A 268 23.75 5.43 11.11
CA ASN A 268 23.44 4.84 12.42
C ASN A 268 23.90 3.37 12.47
N ALA A 269 24.50 2.95 13.58
CA ALA A 269 24.90 1.55 13.76
C ALA A 269 23.68 0.61 13.78
N VAL A 270 23.73 -0.47 13.00
CA VAL A 270 22.67 -1.49 12.96
C VAL A 270 22.66 -2.27 14.27
N THR A 271 21.51 -2.34 14.92
CA THR A 271 21.31 -3.07 16.16
C THR A 271 21.13 -4.57 15.91
N LYS A 272 21.46 -5.42 16.89
CA LYS A 272 21.23 -6.88 16.80
C LYS A 272 19.77 -7.24 16.51
N ARG A 273 18.81 -6.43 17.00
CA ARG A 273 17.38 -6.62 16.77
C ARG A 273 16.98 -6.35 15.32
N GLU A 274 17.57 -5.32 14.72
CA GLU A 274 17.38 -5.04 13.30
C GLU A 274 17.86 -6.22 12.47
N ILE A 275 19.05 -6.77 12.74
CA ILE A 275 19.56 -7.96 12.03
C ILE A 275 18.60 -9.15 12.14
N ILE A 276 18.13 -9.48 13.36
CA ILE A 276 17.17 -10.59 13.56
C ILE A 276 15.88 -10.34 12.78
N GLY A 277 15.32 -9.13 12.86
CA GLY A 277 14.11 -8.77 12.11
C GLY A 277 14.29 -8.86 10.60
N LEU A 278 15.43 -8.40 10.07
CA LEU A 278 15.75 -8.50 8.64
C LEU A 278 15.83 -9.97 8.20
N LEU A 279 16.48 -10.83 8.98
CA LEU A 279 16.58 -12.27 8.71
C LEU A 279 15.20 -12.94 8.72
N LEU A 280 14.36 -12.63 9.71
CA LEU A 280 13.00 -13.19 9.79
C LEU A 280 12.13 -12.77 8.60
N ILE A 281 12.23 -11.52 8.12
CA ILE A 281 11.54 -11.09 6.90
C ILE A 281 12.05 -11.88 5.68
N GLY A 282 13.36 -12.12 5.59
CA GLY A 282 13.95 -12.93 4.52
C GLY A 282 13.41 -14.37 4.51
N VAL A 283 13.35 -15.01 5.69
CA VAL A 283 12.75 -16.34 5.85
C VAL A 283 11.27 -16.33 5.48
N ALA A 284 10.50 -15.37 5.99
CA ALA A 284 9.08 -15.21 5.66
C ALA A 284 8.87 -15.10 4.15
N ALA A 285 9.66 -14.24 3.48
CA ALA A 285 9.61 -14.04 2.02
C ALA A 285 9.89 -15.34 1.25
N ILE A 286 10.90 -16.11 1.66
CA ILE A 286 11.18 -17.42 1.04
C ILE A 286 9.98 -18.34 1.24
N MET A 287 9.44 -18.46 2.46
CA MET A 287 8.31 -19.35 2.71
C MET A 287 7.08 -19.00 1.87
N VAL A 288 6.72 -17.71 1.76
CA VAL A 288 5.55 -17.32 0.94
C VAL A 288 5.79 -17.40 -0.57
N MET A 289 7.04 -17.40 -1.05
CA MET A 289 7.34 -17.62 -2.46
C MET A 289 7.18 -19.10 -2.88
N TRP A 290 7.32 -20.02 -1.92
CA TRP A 290 7.24 -21.47 -2.12
C TRP A 290 5.89 -22.07 -1.67
N ALA A 291 5.00 -21.23 -1.15
CA ALA A 291 3.66 -21.57 -0.64
C ALA A 291 2.60 -21.55 -1.74
#